data_AF-A0A7V4EID9-F1
#
_entry.id   AF-A0A7V4EID9-F1
#
_cell.length_a   1.000
_cell.length_b   1.000
_cell.length_c   1.000
_cell.angle_alpha   90.00
_cell.angle_beta   90.00
_cell.angle_gamma   90.00
#
_symmetry.space_group_name_H-M   'P 1'
#
loop_
_entity.id
_entity.type
_entity.pdbx_description
1 polymer ?
#
loop_
_entity_poly.entity_id
_entity_poly.type
_entity_poly.pdbx_seq_one_letter_code
_entity_poly.pdbx_strand_id
1 'polypeptide(L)'
;MHGAGHILEVFYLILAAQVMAFLFKRLNQPVVIGEVLAGILVGPALLGWVHEGEILEFIAELGAIFLLFMVGLETRLKDILAVGKEAFLVAVLGVAFPFVGGY
;
A
#
# COMPACT_ATOMS: atom_id res chain seq x y z
N MET A 1 -29.06 5.07 8.97
CA MET A 1 -27.90 5.62 9.72
C MET A 1 -26.61 4.78 9.54
N HIS A 2 -26.49 3.94 8.49
CA HIS A 2 -25.27 3.12 8.27
C HIS A 2 -24.15 3.87 7.51
N GLY A 3 -24.47 4.87 6.68
CA GLY A 3 -23.45 5.60 5.90
C GLY A 3 -22.51 6.50 6.70
N ALA A 4 -22.90 6.94 7.90
CA ALA A 4 -22.05 7.80 8.73
C ALA A 4 -20.87 7.05 9.36
N GLY A 5 -21.02 5.74 9.62
CA GLY A 5 -19.96 4.91 10.20
C GLY A 5 -18.75 4.81 9.27
N HIS A 6 -19.00 4.48 8.00
CA HIS A 6 -17.94 4.33 7.00
C HIS A 6 -17.18 5.64 6.71
N ILE A 7 -17.88 6.78 6.75
CA ILE A 7 -17.22 8.09 6.59
C ILE A 7 -16.26 8.36 7.74
N LEU A 8 -16.65 8.01 8.98
CA LEU A 8 -15.79 8.14 10.14
C LEU A 8 -14.59 7.20 10.10
N GLU A 9 -14.78 5.95 9.67
CA GLU A 9 -13.69 4.98 9.49
C GLU A 9 -12.64 5.50 8.50
N VAL A 10 -13.09 5.96 7.33
CA VAL A 10 -12.20 6.55 6.31
C VAL A 10 -11.52 7.82 6.85
N PHE A 11 -12.26 8.66 7.59
CA PHE A 11 -11.69 9.85 8.21
C PHE A 11 -10.56 9.50 9.19
N TYR A 12 -10.79 8.56 10.12
CA TYR A 12 -9.78 8.14 11.08
C TYR A 12 -8.57 7.49 10.40
N LEU A 13 -8.81 6.67 9.37
CA LEU A 13 -7.74 6.03 8.60
C LEU A 13 -6.85 7.08 7.90
N ILE A 14 -7.45 8.03 7.18
CA ILE A 14 -6.70 9.08 6.47
C ILE A 14 -5.99 10.00 7.46
N LEU A 15 -6.66 10.40 8.55
CA LEU A 15 -6.06 11.26 9.57
C LEU A 15 -4.82 10.61 10.19
N ALA A 16 -4.95 9.34 10.61
CA ALA A 16 -3.83 8.60 11.19
C ALA A 16 -2.71 8.38 10.17
N ALA A 17 -3.03 8.02 8.93
CA ALA A 17 -2.06 7.84 7.87
C ALA A 17 -1.26 9.12 7.61
N GLN A 18 -1.91 10.29 7.56
CA GLN A 18 -1.23 11.59 7.37
C GLN A 18 -0.32 11.95 8.55
N VAL A 19 -0.79 11.74 9.79
CA VAL A 19 0.02 11.99 10.99
C VAL A 19 1.26 11.10 11.01
N MET A 20 1.09 9.81 10.72
CA MET A 20 2.20 8.85 10.70
C MET A 20 3.14 9.09 9.52
N ALA A 21 2.63 9.42 8.33
CA ALA A 21 3.43 9.80 7.18
C ALA A 21 4.31 11.01 7.48
N PHE A 22 3.74 12.05 8.12
CA PHE A 22 4.50 13.22 8.55
C PHE A 22 5.58 12.86 9.58
N LEU A 23 5.24 12.05 10.58
CA LEU A 23 6.18 11.61 11.60
C LEU A 23 7.33 10.79 10.99
N PHE A 24 7.03 9.81 10.15
CA PHE A 24 8.02 8.95 9.51
C PHE A 24 8.92 9.73 8.55
N LYS A 25 8.34 10.67 7.80
CA LYS A 25 9.12 11.61 6.98
C LYS A 25 10.09 12.43 7.83
N ARG A 26 9.66 12.91 9.01
CA ARG A 26 10.53 13.68 9.93
C ARG A 26 11.61 12.83 10.58
N LEU A 27 11.33 11.54 10.81
CA LEU A 27 12.29 10.56 11.32
C LEU A 27 13.20 9.96 10.21
N ASN A 28 13.05 10.43 8.97
CA ASN A 28 13.79 9.94 7.80
C ASN A 28 13.59 8.42 7.56
N GLN A 29 12.38 7.93 7.82
CA GLN A 29 11.94 6.56 7.60
C GLN A 29 11.03 6.49 6.36
N PRO A 30 10.89 5.31 5.71
CA PRO A 30 9.99 5.16 4.58
C PRO A 30 8.53 5.46 4.97
N VAL A 31 7.89 6.38 4.24
CA VAL A 31 6.55 6.88 4.55
C VAL A 31 5.50 5.77 4.55
N VAL A 32 5.59 4.84 3.61
CA VAL A 32 4.67 3.69 3.49
C VAL A 32 4.62 2.84 4.77
N ILE A 33 5.74 2.72 5.50
CA ILE A 33 5.77 2.00 6.77
C ILE A 33 4.96 2.74 7.84
N GLY A 34 5.01 4.07 7.84
CA GLY A 34 4.18 4.91 8.69
C GLY A 34 2.69 4.73 8.39
N GLU A 35 2.30 4.68 7.12
CA GLU A 35 0.90 4.47 6.71
C GLU A 35 0.38 3.08 7.13
N VAL A 36 1.18 2.03 6.96
CA VAL A 36 0.84 0.67 7.44
C VAL A 36 0.69 0.65 8.97
N LEU A 37 1.63 1.28 9.69
CA LEU A 37 1.52 1.39 11.14
C LEU A 37 0.28 2.18 11.57
N ALA A 38 -0.09 3.23 10.85
CA ALA A 38 -1.31 3.97 11.12
C ALA A 38 -2.54 3.07 11.07
N GLY A 39 -2.63 2.21 10.05
CA GLY A 39 -3.68 1.19 9.92
C GLY A 39 -3.70 0.22 11.09
N ILE A 40 -2.55 -0.24 11.57
CA ILE A 40 -2.44 -1.11 12.76
C ILE A 40 -2.93 -0.37 14.02
N LEU A 41 -2.58 0.90 14.18
CA LEU A 41 -2.99 1.72 15.33
C LEU A 41 -4.51 1.93 15.37
N VAL A 42 -5.13 2.34 14.27
CA VAL A 42 -6.58 2.63 14.22
C VAL A 42 -7.43 1.37 14.03
N GLY A 43 -6.83 0.29 13.56
CA GLY A 43 -7.45 -1.00 13.33
C GLY A 43 -7.77 -1.77 14.61
N PRO A 44 -8.35 -2.99 14.48
CA PRO A 44 -8.80 -3.80 15.60
C PRO A 44 -7.67 -4.29 16.52
N ALA A 45 -6.42 -4.22 16.08
CA ALA A 45 -5.26 -4.61 16.89
C ALA A 45 -5.03 -3.70 18.11
N LEU A 46 -5.47 -2.43 18.05
CA LEU A 46 -5.22 -1.44 19.10
C LEU A 46 -6.46 -0.61 19.46
N LEU A 47 -6.90 0.31 18.58
CA LEU A 47 -7.98 1.24 18.89
C LEU A 47 -9.36 0.73 18.48
N GLY A 48 -9.45 -0.13 17.46
CA GLY A 48 -10.72 -0.68 16.97
C GLY A 48 -11.67 0.38 16.42
N TRP A 49 -11.15 1.47 15.84
CA TRP A 49 -11.98 2.51 15.21
C TRP A 49 -12.26 2.22 13.74
N VAL A 50 -11.38 1.46 13.11
CA VAL A 50 -11.48 1.05 11.72
C VAL A 50 -11.53 -0.48 11.68
N HIS A 51 -12.50 -1.01 10.95
CA HIS A 51 -12.65 -2.46 10.75
C HIS A 51 -12.58 -2.80 9.26
N GLU A 52 -12.36 -4.08 8.99
CA GLU A 52 -12.46 -4.62 7.64
C GLU A 52 -13.89 -4.45 7.10
N GLY A 53 -13.99 -4.10 5.83
CA GLY A 53 -15.27 -3.89 5.18
C GLY A 53 -15.12 -3.62 3.68
N GLU A 54 -16.15 -3.98 2.91
CA GLU A 54 -16.14 -3.94 1.44
C GLU A 54 -15.77 -2.56 0.88
N ILE A 55 -16.22 -1.48 1.54
CA ILE A 55 -15.91 -0.10 1.12
C ILE A 55 -14.42 0.21 1.28
N LEU A 56 -13.81 -0.22 2.39
CA LEU A 56 -12.39 0.01 2.66
C LEU A 56 -11.52 -0.81 1.70
N GLU A 57 -11.89 -2.06 1.44
CA GLU A 57 -11.23 -2.92 0.45
C GLU A 57 -11.29 -2.30 -0.95
N PHE A 58 -12.47 -1.83 -1.37
CA PHE A 58 -12.63 -1.16 -2.66
C PHE A 58 -11.76 0.11 -2.78
N ILE A 59 -11.69 0.92 -1.73
CA ILE A 59 -10.81 2.11 -1.70
C ILE A 59 -9.33 1.70 -1.76
N ALA A 60 -8.93 0.63 -1.06
CA ALA A 60 -7.56 0.13 -1.08
C ALA A 60 -7.15 -0.38 -2.47
N GLU A 61 -8.02 -1.14 -3.13
CA GLU A 61 -7.81 -1.59 -4.52
C GLU A 61 -7.69 -0.40 -5.47
N LEU A 62 -8.60 0.57 -5.38
CA LEU A 62 -8.52 1.79 -6.19
C LEU A 62 -7.21 2.54 -5.92
N GLY A 63 -6.79 2.68 -4.66
CA GLY A 63 -5.53 3.32 -4.29
C GLY A 63 -4.32 2.64 -4.94
N ALA A 64 -4.26 1.30 -4.89
CA ALA A 64 -3.21 0.52 -5.54
C ALA A 64 -3.21 0.69 -7.08
N ILE A 65 -4.40 0.69 -7.70
CA ILE A 65 -4.54 0.94 -9.14
C ILE A 65 -4.04 2.34 -9.50
N PHE A 66 -4.47 3.37 -8.78
CA PHE A 66 -4.03 4.75 -9.03
C PHE A 66 -2.52 4.92 -8.82
N LEU A 67 -1.94 4.28 -7.80
CA LEU A 67 -0.50 4.30 -7.56
C LEU A 67 0.26 3.68 -8.73
N LEU A 68 -0.10 2.46 -9.14
CA LEU A 68 0.55 1.77 -10.25
C LEU A 68 0.31 2.47 -11.60
N PHE A 69 -0.85 3.09 -11.77
CA PHE A 69 -1.16 3.92 -12.93
C PHE A 69 -0.26 5.16 -12.99
N MET A 70 -0.07 5.86 -11.87
CA MET A 70 0.84 7.00 -11.78
C MET A 70 2.28 6.57 -12.08
N VAL A 71 2.75 5.48 -11.49
CA VAL A 71 4.08 4.91 -11.79
C VAL A 71 4.20 4.58 -13.28
N GLY A 72 3.15 4.02 -13.88
CA GLY A 72 3.09 3.75 -15.32
C GLY A 72 3.15 5.00 -16.19
N LEU A 73 2.49 6.10 -15.79
CA LEU A 73 2.52 7.39 -16.49
C LEU A 73 3.90 8.07 -16.40
N GLU A 74 4.62 7.92 -15.29
CA GLU A 74 5.97 8.45 -15.12
C GLU A 74 7.04 7.60 -15.84
N THR A 75 6.73 6.33 -16.13
CA THR A 75 7.69 5.40 -16.73
C THR A 75 7.61 5.40 -18.26
N ARG A 76 8.75 5.57 -18.94
CA ARG A 76 8.82 5.45 -20.41
C ARG A 76 8.91 3.98 -20.80
N LEU A 77 8.07 3.56 -21.74
CA LEU A 77 8.07 2.18 -22.25
C LEU A 77 9.44 1.74 -22.81
N LYS A 78 10.17 2.66 -23.45
CA LYS A 78 11.53 2.40 -23.95
C LYS A 78 12.50 2.00 -22.84
N ASP A 79 12.38 2.61 -21.66
CA ASP A 79 13.26 2.34 -20.52
C ASP A 79 12.96 0.95 -19.92
N ILE A 80 11.68 0.54 -19.90
CA ILE A 80 11.26 -0.82 -19.50
C ILE A 80 11.82 -1.85 -20.47
N LEU A 81 11.64 -1.63 -21.79
CA LEU A 81 12.09 -2.57 -22.82
C LEU A 81 13.62 -2.71 -22.85
N ALA A 82 14.36 -1.66 -22.50
CA ALA A 82 15.81 -1.68 -22.43
C ALA A 82 16.35 -2.65 -21.38
N VAL A 83 15.61 -2.88 -20.29
CA VAL A 83 15.97 -3.81 -19.19
C VAL A 83 15.11 -5.08 -19.18
N GLY A 84 14.40 -5.36 -20.28
CA GLY A 84 13.38 -6.43 -20.32
C GLY A 84 13.93 -7.83 -20.10
N LYS A 85 15.17 -8.11 -20.54
CA LYS A 85 15.82 -9.41 -20.34
C LYS A 85 16.18 -9.64 -18.87
N GLU A 86 16.75 -8.62 -18.25
CA GLU A 86 17.10 -8.59 -16.84
C GLU A 86 15.84 -8.72 -15.97
N ALA A 87 14.80 -7.93 -16.28
CA ALA A 87 13.52 -7.98 -15.58
C ALA A 87 12.87 -9.38 -15.67
N PHE A 88 12.88 -10.00 -16.84
CA PHE A 88 12.35 -11.36 -17.02
C PHE A 88 13.13 -12.38 -16.19
N LEU A 89 14.47 -12.32 -16.22
CA LEU A 89 15.31 -13.25 -15.47
C LEU A 89 15.11 -13.08 -13.94
N VAL A 90 15.04 -11.83 -13.46
CA VAL A 90 14.75 -11.52 -12.05
C VAL A 90 13.37 -12.04 -11.64
N ALA A 91 12.35 -11.89 -12.49
CA ALA A 91 11.01 -12.40 -12.20
C ALA A 91 10.98 -13.93 -12.10
N VAL A 92 11.56 -14.63 -13.08
CA VAL A 92 11.57 -16.11 -13.10
C VAL A 92 12.38 -16.66 -11.94
N LEU A 93 13.60 -16.18 -11.72
CA LEU A 93 14.45 -16.67 -10.63
C LEU A 93 13.92 -16.25 -9.26
N GLY A 94 13.39 -15.03 -9.15
CA GLY A 94 12.81 -14.49 -7.93
C GLY A 94 11.55 -15.23 -7.47
N VAL A 95 10.86 -15.94 -8.37
CA VAL A 95 9.75 -16.84 -8.01
C VAL A 95 10.25 -18.27 -7.83
N ALA A 96 11.00 -18.81 -8.80
CA ALA A 96 11.42 -20.20 -8.79
C ALA A 96 12.32 -20.55 -7.60
N PHE A 97 13.22 -19.64 -7.20
CA PHE A 97 14.16 -19.89 -6.10
C PHE A 97 13.45 -19.95 -4.73
N PRO A 98 12.63 -18.96 -4.32
CA PRO A 98 11.83 -19.08 -3.09
C PRO A 98 10.83 -20.25 -3.15
N PHE A 99 10.28 -20.55 -4.33
CA PHE A 99 9.35 -21.68 -4.48
C PHE A 99 10.03 -23.03 -4.20
N VAL A 100 11.24 -23.25 -4.71
CA VAL A 100 12.00 -24.49 -4.49
C VAL A 100 12.63 -24.53 -3.10
N GLY A 101 13.12 -23.39 -2.61
CA GLY A 101 13.79 -23.29 -1.31
C GLY A 101 12.86 -23.11 -0.11
N GLY A 102 11.58 -22.82 -0.33
CA GLY A 102 10.57 -22.53 0.69
C GLY A 102 9.81 -23.75 1.21
N TYR A 103 10.32 -24.97 0.99
CA TYR A 103 9.88 -26.16 1.74
C TYR A 103 10.49 -26.18 3.14
#